data_AF-A0A2T4HNR1-F1
#
_entry.id   AF-A0A2T4HNR1-F1
#
_cell.length_a   1.000
_cell.length_b   1.000
_cell.length_c   1.000
_cell.angle_alpha   90.00
_cell.angle_beta   90.00
_cell.angle_gamma   90.00
#
_symmetry.space_group_name_H-M   'P 1'
#
loop_
_entity.id
_entity.type
_entity.pdbx_description
1 polymer ?
#
loop_
_entity_poly.entity_id
_entity_poly.type
_entity_poly.pdbx_seq_one_letter_code
_entity_poly.pdbx_strand_id
1 'polypeptide(L)'
;MSAAAAIRTEQADELGEQIVAAGFAASGFLLDINGALDVPRNFPLPAPWNLPSRLFQFPIEVIRAEQDEPRKIGLRHPLLAAHPFVQHVERVLGVEIAREGVTNRYGYSNRTNGLWHHAVDLISAGKWRELLDTQEFTEPSCIFQAVVFGCRYSNHGDSNGRGHINTAEARQIMSEMGGTEPADRSSIIRTFSAPSMCKQDSGSEHWPINTGRMNAEDQAWAFIHGIEDGWFAHDRSGHLQWTPLGRDRYAAGDSASFTEASGQTAFAF
;
A
#
# COMPACT_ATOMS: atom_id res chain seq x y z
N MET A 1 -0.36 41.82 34.19
CA MET A 1 -0.38 40.48 33.59
C MET A 1 -1.83 40.01 33.60
N SER A 2 -2.44 39.89 32.41
CA SER A 2 -3.89 39.70 32.24
C SER A 2 -4.30 38.27 32.64
N ALA A 3 -5.49 38.15 33.24
CA ALA A 3 -6.16 36.91 33.64
C ALA A 3 -6.46 35.95 32.47
N ALA A 4 -6.05 36.27 31.24
CA ALA A 4 -6.13 35.42 30.06
C ALA A 4 -5.13 34.26 30.03
N ALA A 5 -4.18 34.18 30.98
CA ALA A 5 -3.24 33.06 31.10
C ALA A 5 -3.79 31.85 31.90
N ALA A 6 -5.04 31.91 32.38
CA ALA A 6 -5.57 30.99 33.39
C ALA A 6 -6.81 30.18 32.95
N ILE A 7 -7.08 30.04 31.65
CA ILE A 7 -8.07 29.08 31.13
C ILE A 7 -7.51 28.42 29.86
N ARG A 8 -6.38 27.71 30.00
CA ARG A 8 -6.28 26.42 29.29
C ARG A 8 -6.98 25.46 30.22
N THR A 9 -8.29 25.34 30.10
CA THR A 9 -8.94 24.11 30.49
C THR A 9 -8.26 23.02 29.67
N GLU A 10 -7.32 22.31 30.29
CA GLU A 10 -7.10 20.90 29.98
C GLU A 10 -8.49 20.27 30.05
N GLN A 11 -9.17 20.20 28.92
CA GLN A 11 -10.29 19.31 28.82
C GLN A 11 -9.68 17.93 29.07
N ALA A 12 -10.01 17.35 30.23
CA ALA A 12 -9.43 16.08 30.64
C ALA A 12 -9.59 15.09 29.50
N ASP A 13 -8.48 14.55 29.01
CA ASP A 13 -8.48 13.52 27.97
C ASP A 13 -8.87 12.19 28.61
N GLU A 14 -10.11 12.11 29.09
CA GLU A 14 -10.62 10.98 29.87
C GLU A 14 -10.46 9.67 29.10
N LEU A 15 -10.71 9.69 27.78
CA LEU A 15 -10.51 8.52 26.93
C LEU A 15 -9.03 8.14 26.82
N GLY A 16 -8.13 9.11 26.65
CA GLY A 16 -6.68 8.86 26.63
C GLY A 16 -6.18 8.28 27.95
N GLU A 17 -6.64 8.81 29.08
CA GLU A 17 -6.33 8.30 30.41
C GLU A 17 -6.84 6.87 30.61
N GLN A 18 -8.07 6.58 30.18
CA GLN A 18 -8.64 5.22 30.24
C GLN A 18 -7.86 4.22 29.38
N ILE A 19 -7.46 4.61 28.15
CA ILE A 19 -6.65 3.76 27.25
C ILE A 19 -5.31 3.41 27.90
N VAL A 20 -4.64 4.39 28.51
CA VAL A 20 -3.35 4.18 29.19
C VAL A 20 -3.54 3.34 30.45
N ALA A 21 -4.54 3.64 31.28
CA ALA A 21 -4.82 2.88 32.51
C ALA A 21 -5.19 1.42 32.22
N ALA A 22 -5.87 1.15 31.11
CA ALA A 22 -6.18 -0.20 30.63
C ALA A 22 -4.97 -0.94 30.03
N GLY A 23 -3.83 -0.27 29.83
CA GLY A 23 -2.61 -0.85 29.29
C GLY A 23 -2.61 -1.01 27.76
N PHE A 24 -3.52 -0.36 27.04
CA PHE A 24 -3.54 -0.37 25.58
C PHE A 24 -2.53 0.59 24.95
N ALA A 25 -1.98 1.52 25.74
CA ALA A 25 -0.86 2.37 25.37
C ALA A 25 0.05 2.61 26.58
N ALA A 26 1.36 2.76 26.34
CA ALA A 26 2.32 3.00 27.42
C ALA A 26 2.23 4.42 28.01
N SER A 27 1.81 5.41 27.21
CA SER A 27 1.56 6.79 27.63
C SER A 27 0.70 7.52 26.62
N GLY A 28 0.07 8.63 27.02
CA GLY A 28 -0.69 9.49 26.11
C GLY A 28 0.18 10.07 24.99
N PHE A 29 1.44 10.39 25.28
CA PHE A 29 2.40 10.87 24.28
C PHE A 29 2.65 9.84 23.17
N LEU A 30 2.87 8.57 23.51
CA LEU A 30 3.06 7.51 22.52
C LEU A 30 1.78 7.19 21.75
N LEU A 31 0.63 7.27 22.43
CA LEU A 31 -0.68 7.13 21.80
C LEU A 31 -0.90 8.18 20.70
N ASP A 32 -0.49 9.43 20.95
CA ASP A 32 -0.60 10.54 20.00
C ASP A 32 0.35 10.40 18.80
N ILE A 33 1.56 9.87 19.03
CA ILE A 33 2.54 9.61 17.97
C ILE A 33 2.07 8.46 17.07
N ASN A 34 1.61 7.37 17.69
CA ASN A 34 1.23 6.16 16.94
C ASN A 34 -0.06 6.37 16.16
N GLY A 35 -1.03 7.10 16.73
CA GLY A 35 -2.33 7.34 16.10
C GLY A 35 -3.15 6.05 15.89
N ALA A 36 -2.87 5.02 16.68
CA ALA A 36 -3.55 3.72 16.65
C ALA A 36 -3.36 2.96 17.96
N LEU A 37 -4.21 1.95 18.16
CA LEU A 37 -3.98 0.91 19.16
C LEU A 37 -3.39 -0.33 18.50
N ASP A 38 -2.26 -0.78 19.03
CA ASP A 38 -1.50 -1.89 18.50
C ASP A 38 -2.00 -3.20 19.11
N VAL A 39 -2.25 -4.20 18.27
CA VAL A 39 -2.49 -5.56 18.78
C VAL A 39 -1.20 -6.06 19.44
N PRO A 40 -1.23 -6.47 20.72
CA PRO A 40 -0.04 -7.02 21.38
C PRO A 40 0.49 -8.23 20.62
N ARG A 41 1.83 -8.36 20.50
CA ARG A 41 2.47 -9.45 19.73
C ARG A 41 2.02 -10.86 20.13
N ASN A 42 1.69 -11.06 21.40
CA ASN A 42 1.26 -12.36 21.95
C ASN A 42 -0.26 -12.45 22.12
N PHE A 43 -1.03 -11.49 21.58
CA PHE A 43 -2.49 -11.55 21.63
C PHE A 43 -2.97 -12.69 20.71
N PRO A 44 -3.79 -13.64 21.21
CA PRO A 44 -4.20 -14.78 20.41
C PRO A 44 -5.15 -14.34 19.30
N LEU A 45 -4.71 -14.48 18.06
CA LEU A 45 -5.52 -14.19 16.87
C LEU A 45 -5.73 -15.49 16.06
N PRO A 46 -6.98 -15.91 15.85
CA PRO A 46 -7.28 -16.97 14.88
C PRO A 46 -7.15 -16.43 13.46
N ALA A 47 -7.12 -17.32 12.46
CA ALA A 47 -7.32 -16.91 11.07
C ALA A 47 -8.70 -16.23 10.89
N PRO A 48 -8.82 -15.22 10.01
CA PRO A 48 -7.77 -14.62 9.19
C PRO A 48 -6.96 -13.52 9.91
N TRP A 49 -7.27 -13.19 11.17
CA TRP A 49 -6.68 -12.04 11.88
C TRP A 49 -5.18 -12.17 12.14
N ASN A 50 -4.63 -13.39 12.13
CA ASN A 50 -3.20 -13.65 12.28
C ASN A 50 -2.36 -13.37 11.02
N LEU A 51 -2.96 -12.90 9.93
CA LEU A 51 -2.24 -12.49 8.72
C LEU A 51 -1.34 -11.28 8.99
N PRO A 52 -0.20 -11.13 8.27
CA PRO A 52 0.75 -10.03 8.48
C PRO A 52 0.26 -8.70 7.88
N SER A 53 -1.03 -8.42 7.96
CA SER A 53 -1.64 -7.17 7.50
C SER A 53 -1.55 -6.09 8.58
N ARG A 54 -0.98 -4.93 8.27
CA ARG A 54 -1.01 -3.79 9.20
C ARG A 54 -2.42 -3.31 9.52
N LEU A 55 -3.41 -3.58 8.67
CA LEU A 55 -4.81 -3.33 8.99
C LEU A 55 -5.28 -4.19 10.18
N PHE A 56 -4.83 -5.44 10.27
CA PHE A 56 -5.16 -6.35 11.38
C PHE A 56 -4.28 -6.11 12.60
N GLN A 57 -3.02 -5.70 12.42
CA GLN A 57 -2.12 -5.37 13.54
C GLN A 57 -2.48 -4.04 14.22
N PHE A 58 -3.12 -3.12 13.50
CA PHE A 58 -3.50 -1.79 13.99
C PHE A 58 -4.96 -1.47 13.62
N PRO A 59 -5.94 -2.23 14.16
CA PRO A 59 -7.31 -2.18 13.66
C PRO A 59 -8.10 -0.93 14.09
N ILE A 60 -7.62 -0.24 15.14
CA ILE A 60 -8.26 0.94 15.73
C ILE A 60 -7.37 2.15 15.48
N GLU A 61 -7.88 3.17 14.79
CA GLU A 61 -7.23 4.47 14.71
C GLU A 61 -7.58 5.32 15.92
N VAL A 62 -6.64 6.18 16.32
CA VAL A 62 -6.76 7.09 17.45
C VAL A 62 -6.47 8.50 16.97
N ILE A 63 -7.40 9.41 17.21
CA ILE A 63 -7.25 10.83 16.92
C ILE A 63 -7.05 11.54 18.26
N ARG A 64 -5.88 12.17 18.42
CA ARG A 64 -5.54 12.94 19.62
C ARG A 64 -6.59 14.02 19.91
N ALA A 65 -6.77 14.35 21.18
CA ALA A 65 -7.57 15.51 21.57
C ALA A 65 -6.92 16.80 21.05
N GLU A 66 -7.71 17.72 20.51
CA GLU A 66 -7.22 19.02 20.03
C GLU A 66 -8.21 20.14 20.37
N GLN A 67 -7.74 21.14 21.12
CA GLN A 67 -8.54 22.32 21.50
C GLN A 67 -9.86 21.90 22.17
N ASP A 68 -10.97 22.01 21.43
CA ASP A 68 -12.33 21.74 21.89
C ASP A 68 -12.86 20.36 21.41
N GLU A 69 -12.05 19.59 20.67
CA GLU A 69 -12.40 18.24 20.23
C GLU A 69 -11.76 17.20 21.16
N PRO A 70 -12.57 16.32 21.79
CA PRO A 70 -12.03 15.23 22.61
C PRO A 70 -11.32 14.19 21.73
N ARG A 71 -10.50 13.35 22.37
CA ARG A 71 -9.91 12.18 21.72
C ARG A 71 -11.01 11.30 21.15
N LYS A 72 -10.76 10.77 19.95
CA LYS A 72 -11.69 9.88 19.23
C LYS A 72 -10.98 8.59 18.86
N ILE A 73 -11.72 7.49 18.86
CA ILE A 73 -11.26 6.19 18.37
C ILE A 73 -12.26 5.63 17.36
N GLY A 74 -11.76 4.97 16.34
CA GLY A 74 -12.57 4.41 15.27
C GLY A 74 -11.90 3.22 14.61
N LEU A 75 -12.68 2.41 13.90
CA LEU A 75 -12.14 1.30 13.13
C LEU A 75 -11.55 1.79 11.81
N ARG A 76 -10.43 1.20 11.40
CA ARG A 76 -9.85 1.46 10.08
C ARG A 76 -10.65 0.82 8.94
N HIS A 77 -11.49 -0.16 9.26
CA HIS A 77 -12.44 -0.79 8.35
C HIS A 77 -13.64 -1.35 9.15
N PRO A 78 -14.91 -1.23 8.69
CA PRO A 78 -16.07 -1.64 9.46
C PRO A 78 -16.07 -3.13 9.88
N LEU A 79 -15.57 -4.00 9.00
CA LEU A 79 -15.49 -5.45 9.29
C LEU A 79 -14.54 -5.80 10.45
N LEU A 80 -13.68 -4.86 10.88
CA LEU A 80 -12.82 -5.05 12.06
C LEU A 80 -13.62 -5.07 13.37
N ALA A 81 -14.93 -4.81 13.34
CA ALA A 81 -15.80 -5.04 14.50
C ALA A 81 -15.77 -6.51 14.98
N ALA A 82 -15.51 -7.44 14.06
CA ALA A 82 -15.34 -8.87 14.38
C ALA A 82 -13.91 -9.22 14.87
N HIS A 83 -12.98 -8.27 14.87
CA HIS A 83 -11.60 -8.51 15.26
C HIS A 83 -11.49 -8.77 16.78
N PRO A 84 -10.87 -9.88 17.25
CA PRO A 84 -10.84 -10.23 18.67
C PRO A 84 -10.24 -9.16 19.59
N PHE A 85 -9.19 -8.48 19.13
CA PHE A 85 -8.61 -7.36 19.88
C PHE A 85 -9.57 -6.15 19.97
N VAL A 86 -10.34 -5.85 18.92
CA VAL A 86 -11.32 -4.76 18.93
C VAL A 86 -12.39 -5.03 19.98
N GLN A 87 -12.97 -6.24 19.96
CA GLN A 87 -13.97 -6.66 20.96
C GLN A 87 -13.41 -6.67 22.39
N HIS A 88 -12.11 -6.94 22.54
CA HIS A 88 -11.44 -6.87 23.83
C HIS A 88 -11.33 -5.42 24.32
N VAL A 89 -10.90 -4.48 23.47
CA VAL A 89 -10.82 -3.05 23.80
C VAL A 89 -12.19 -2.50 24.19
N GLU A 90 -13.24 -2.77 23.40
CA GLU A 90 -14.60 -2.31 23.69
C GLU A 90 -15.09 -2.80 25.07
N ARG A 91 -14.84 -4.06 25.39
CA ARG A 91 -15.21 -4.65 26.68
C ARG A 91 -14.47 -4.02 27.86
N VAL A 92 -13.18 -3.73 27.71
CA VAL A 92 -12.33 -3.20 28.79
C VAL A 92 -12.61 -1.72 29.02
N LEU A 93 -12.80 -0.94 27.95
CA LEU A 93 -13.10 0.48 28.05
C LEU A 93 -14.58 0.76 28.30
N GLY A 94 -15.48 -0.20 28.04
CA GLY A 94 -16.91 -0.01 28.16
C GLY A 94 -17.49 0.95 27.11
N VAL A 95 -16.86 1.04 25.95
CA VAL A 95 -17.24 1.93 24.83
C VAL A 95 -17.49 1.14 23.56
N GLU A 96 -18.34 1.68 22.69
CA GLU A 96 -18.45 1.22 21.30
C GLU A 96 -17.51 2.05 20.42
N ILE A 97 -16.61 1.38 19.69
CA ILE A 97 -15.69 2.03 18.77
C ILE A 97 -16.45 2.36 17.48
N ALA A 98 -16.29 3.59 16.98
CA ALA A 98 -16.95 4.05 15.77
C ALA A 98 -16.60 3.15 14.57
N ARG A 99 -17.62 2.48 14.01
CA ARG A 99 -17.45 1.48 12.95
C ARG A 99 -16.97 2.06 11.63
N GLU A 100 -17.39 3.29 11.35
CA GLU A 100 -17.00 4.05 10.16
C GLU A 100 -15.74 4.91 10.38
N GLY A 101 -14.93 4.57 11.38
CA GLY A 101 -13.75 5.34 11.74
C GLY A 101 -14.09 6.74 12.27
N VAL A 102 -13.04 7.54 12.41
CA VAL A 102 -13.12 8.90 12.96
C VAL A 102 -12.17 9.82 12.22
N THR A 103 -12.51 11.09 12.13
CA THR A 103 -11.61 12.10 11.53
C THR A 103 -11.05 13.04 12.58
N ASN A 104 -9.88 13.61 12.33
CA ASN A 104 -9.45 14.82 13.03
C ASN A 104 -10.26 16.05 12.60
N ARG A 105 -9.99 17.21 13.22
CA ARG A 105 -10.59 18.51 12.90
C ARG A 105 -10.47 18.95 11.44
N TYR A 106 -9.56 18.34 10.68
CA TYR A 106 -9.29 18.63 9.28
C TYR A 106 -9.95 17.61 8.32
N GLY A 107 -10.75 16.69 8.85
CA GLY A 107 -11.41 15.65 8.05
C GLY A 107 -10.49 14.48 7.66
N TYR A 108 -9.28 14.40 8.21
CA TYR A 108 -8.34 13.32 7.90
C TYR A 108 -8.59 12.08 8.77
N SER A 109 -8.53 10.91 8.13
CA SER A 109 -8.59 9.57 8.75
C SER A 109 -7.54 8.67 8.10
N ASN A 110 -7.03 7.68 8.85
CA ASN A 110 -6.08 6.69 8.35
C ASN A 110 -6.76 5.48 7.67
N ARG A 111 -8.09 5.46 7.54
CA ARG A 111 -8.84 4.35 6.90
C ARG A 111 -8.27 3.98 5.52
N THR A 112 -8.16 4.95 4.61
CA THR A 112 -7.66 4.71 3.24
C THR A 112 -6.25 4.10 3.23
N ASN A 113 -5.36 4.58 4.10
CA ASN A 113 -4.03 3.99 4.25
C ASN A 113 -4.10 2.55 4.78
N GLY A 114 -5.05 2.25 5.66
CA GLY A 114 -5.31 0.89 6.14
C GLY A 114 -5.68 -0.09 5.02
N LEU A 115 -6.55 0.33 4.09
CA LEU A 115 -6.96 -0.50 2.95
C LEU A 115 -5.79 -0.81 2.03
N TRP A 116 -4.97 0.21 1.73
CA TRP A 116 -3.74 0.06 0.97
C TRP A 116 -2.76 -0.91 1.66
N HIS A 117 -2.52 -0.70 2.96
CA HIS A 117 -1.62 -1.54 3.73
C HIS A 117 -2.07 -3.00 3.75
N HIS A 118 -3.39 -3.27 3.83
CA HIS A 118 -3.88 -4.64 3.75
C HIS A 118 -3.45 -5.33 2.46
N ALA A 119 -3.63 -4.68 1.32
CA ALA A 119 -3.26 -5.24 0.02
C ALA A 119 -1.74 -5.40 -0.14
N VAL A 120 -0.96 -4.33 0.09
CA VAL A 120 0.49 -4.34 -0.17
C VAL A 120 1.25 -5.27 0.78
N ASP A 121 0.83 -5.38 2.05
CA ASP A 121 1.52 -6.23 3.02
C ASP A 121 1.37 -7.71 2.67
N LEU A 122 0.18 -8.14 2.23
CA LEU A 122 -0.07 -9.53 1.85
C LEU A 122 0.63 -9.90 0.55
N ILE A 123 0.63 -9.00 -0.46
CA ILE A 123 1.46 -9.19 -1.67
C ILE A 123 2.95 -9.30 -1.30
N SER A 124 3.45 -8.37 -0.49
CA SER A 124 4.87 -8.31 -0.15
C SER A 124 5.34 -9.52 0.68
N ALA A 125 4.42 -10.12 1.43
CA ALA A 125 4.64 -11.33 2.22
C ALA A 125 4.44 -12.65 1.44
N GLY A 126 4.12 -12.59 0.14
CA GLY A 126 3.85 -13.78 -0.68
C GLY A 126 2.51 -14.47 -0.36
N LYS A 127 1.59 -13.76 0.29
CA LYS A 127 0.28 -14.23 0.76
C LYS A 127 -0.87 -13.70 -0.11
N TRP A 128 -0.65 -13.70 -1.41
CA TRP A 128 -1.60 -13.12 -2.35
C TRP A 128 -2.92 -13.90 -2.44
N ARG A 129 -2.92 -15.20 -2.13
CA ARG A 129 -4.17 -15.99 -2.05
C ARG A 129 -5.00 -15.55 -0.85
N GLU A 130 -4.36 -15.40 0.31
CA GLU A 130 -5.05 -14.90 1.49
C GLU A 130 -5.54 -13.46 1.31
N LEU A 131 -4.87 -12.63 0.50
CA LEU A 131 -5.40 -11.33 0.09
C LEU A 131 -6.74 -11.46 -0.66
N LEU A 132 -6.87 -12.44 -1.55
CA LEU A 132 -8.11 -12.67 -2.29
C LEU A 132 -9.20 -13.26 -1.39
N ASP A 133 -8.83 -14.12 -0.44
CA ASP A 133 -9.74 -14.65 0.58
C ASP A 133 -10.24 -13.58 1.56
N THR A 134 -9.51 -12.47 1.71
CA THR A 134 -9.88 -11.35 2.60
C THR A 134 -10.05 -10.02 1.86
N GLN A 135 -10.36 -10.08 0.56
CA GLN A 135 -10.46 -8.91 -0.31
C GLN A 135 -11.50 -7.88 0.17
N GLU A 136 -12.50 -8.30 0.95
CA GLU A 136 -13.53 -7.45 1.53
C GLU A 136 -13.00 -6.44 2.58
N PHE A 137 -11.75 -6.58 3.02
CA PHE A 137 -11.08 -5.62 3.91
C PHE A 137 -10.34 -4.51 3.16
N THR A 138 -10.39 -4.51 1.83
CA THR A 138 -9.74 -3.50 1.00
C THR A 138 -10.62 -3.16 -0.21
N GLU A 139 -10.09 -2.35 -1.11
CA GLU A 139 -10.74 -1.97 -2.36
C GLU A 139 -10.01 -2.61 -3.55
N PRO A 140 -10.71 -2.92 -4.66
CA PRO A 140 -10.07 -3.45 -5.87
C PRO A 140 -8.89 -2.61 -6.36
N SER A 141 -9.00 -1.28 -6.29
CA SER A 141 -7.95 -0.34 -6.65
C SER A 141 -6.66 -0.54 -5.82
N CYS A 142 -6.79 -0.86 -4.53
CA CYS A 142 -5.66 -1.15 -3.65
C CYS A 142 -5.00 -2.48 -4.01
N ILE A 143 -5.78 -3.50 -4.40
CA ILE A 143 -5.26 -4.80 -4.86
C ILE A 143 -4.48 -4.63 -6.16
N PHE A 144 -5.03 -3.94 -7.16
CA PHE A 144 -4.30 -3.65 -8.40
C PHE A 144 -3.03 -2.83 -8.15
N GLN A 145 -3.10 -1.84 -7.27
CA GLN A 145 -1.91 -1.07 -6.88
C GLN A 145 -0.87 -1.94 -6.16
N ALA A 146 -1.31 -2.98 -5.43
CA ALA A 146 -0.42 -3.90 -4.73
C ALA A 146 0.24 -4.86 -5.73
N VAL A 147 -0.47 -5.28 -6.79
CA VAL A 147 0.13 -5.98 -7.93
C VAL A 147 1.21 -5.12 -8.59
N VAL A 148 0.93 -3.85 -8.86
CA VAL A 148 1.92 -2.89 -9.38
C VAL A 148 3.16 -2.84 -8.47
N PHE A 149 2.96 -2.68 -7.16
CA PHE A 149 4.06 -2.66 -6.19
C PHE A 149 4.85 -3.97 -6.22
N GLY A 150 4.16 -5.11 -6.21
CA GLY A 150 4.78 -6.43 -6.16
C GLY A 150 5.54 -6.79 -7.43
N CYS A 151 5.12 -6.30 -8.60
CA CYS A 151 5.88 -6.45 -9.85
C CYS A 151 7.09 -5.51 -9.92
N ARG A 152 7.05 -4.36 -9.23
CA ARG A 152 8.04 -3.29 -9.37
C ARG A 152 9.22 -3.40 -8.40
N TYR A 153 8.97 -3.92 -7.21
CA TYR A 153 9.93 -3.94 -6.11
C TYR A 153 10.23 -5.36 -5.66
N SER A 154 11.51 -5.64 -5.41
CA SER A 154 11.93 -6.88 -4.76
C SER A 154 11.99 -6.74 -3.25
N ASN A 155 11.98 -7.89 -2.58
CA ASN A 155 12.41 -7.96 -1.19
C ASN A 155 13.90 -7.57 -1.09
N HIS A 156 14.24 -6.67 -0.16
CA HIS A 156 15.63 -6.26 0.10
C HIS A 156 16.55 -7.42 0.47
N GLY A 157 16.00 -8.52 1.01
CA GLY A 157 16.76 -9.73 1.36
C GLY A 157 16.94 -10.73 0.20
N ASP A 158 16.27 -10.54 -0.93
CA ASP A 158 16.39 -11.44 -2.09
C ASP A 158 17.47 -10.95 -3.06
N SER A 159 18.60 -11.65 -3.09
CA SER A 159 19.73 -11.35 -3.97
C SER A 159 19.44 -11.59 -5.45
N ASN A 160 18.33 -12.25 -5.79
CA ASN A 160 17.93 -12.45 -7.18
C ASN A 160 17.28 -11.21 -7.80
N GLY A 161 16.93 -10.19 -7.00
CA GLY A 161 16.33 -8.94 -7.47
C GLY A 161 15.00 -9.16 -8.18
N ARG A 162 14.15 -10.09 -7.71
CA ARG A 162 12.84 -10.38 -8.32
C ARG A 162 11.72 -9.68 -7.57
N GLY A 163 10.67 -9.26 -8.28
CA GLY A 163 9.47 -8.70 -7.67
C GLY A 163 8.90 -9.60 -6.56
N HIS A 164 8.17 -9.00 -5.60
CA HIS A 164 7.46 -9.76 -4.56
C HIS A 164 6.50 -10.82 -5.12
N ILE A 165 6.02 -10.63 -6.34
CA ILE A 165 5.26 -11.62 -7.12
C ILE A 165 5.82 -11.70 -8.53
N ASN A 166 5.64 -12.86 -9.18
CA ASN A 166 5.95 -13.02 -10.60
C ASN A 166 4.72 -12.70 -11.49
N THR A 167 4.93 -12.63 -12.81
CA THR A 167 3.86 -12.27 -13.76
C THR A 167 2.74 -13.31 -13.84
N ALA A 168 3.03 -14.59 -13.60
CA ALA A 168 1.98 -15.62 -13.57
C ALA A 168 1.06 -15.47 -12.35
N GLU A 169 1.62 -15.14 -11.19
CA GLU A 169 0.84 -14.81 -9.98
C GLU A 169 0.06 -13.51 -10.17
N ALA A 170 0.70 -12.47 -10.70
CA ALA A 170 0.04 -11.20 -11.01
C ALA A 170 -1.17 -11.42 -11.93
N ARG A 171 -1.03 -12.22 -13.00
CA ARG A 171 -2.14 -12.59 -13.88
C ARG A 171 -3.28 -13.31 -13.18
N GLN A 172 -2.97 -14.24 -12.27
CA GLN A 172 -3.99 -14.95 -11.49
C GLN A 172 -4.78 -13.95 -10.64
N ILE A 173 -4.10 -13.06 -9.93
CA ILE A 173 -4.73 -11.99 -9.14
C ILE A 173 -5.61 -11.11 -10.03
N MET A 174 -5.08 -10.61 -11.15
CA MET A 174 -5.84 -9.77 -12.09
C MET A 174 -7.09 -10.49 -12.60
N SER A 175 -6.98 -11.76 -12.95
CA SER A 175 -8.12 -12.56 -13.43
C SER A 175 -9.17 -12.79 -12.35
N GLU A 176 -8.77 -13.11 -11.12
CA GLU A 176 -9.70 -13.33 -10.00
C GLU A 176 -10.44 -12.05 -9.61
N MET A 177 -9.77 -10.90 -9.73
CA MET A 177 -10.36 -9.57 -9.52
C MET A 177 -11.23 -9.10 -10.70
N GLY A 178 -11.34 -9.87 -11.78
CA GLY A 178 -12.11 -9.51 -12.97
C GLY A 178 -11.48 -8.41 -13.81
N GLY A 179 -10.16 -8.22 -13.72
CA GLY A 179 -9.41 -7.25 -14.50
C GLY A 179 -9.47 -7.55 -16.01
N THR A 180 -9.62 -6.50 -16.82
CA THR A 180 -9.76 -6.61 -18.27
C THR A 180 -8.40 -6.53 -18.94
N GLU A 181 -7.89 -7.66 -19.42
CA GLU A 181 -6.61 -7.68 -20.15
C GLU A 181 -6.70 -6.85 -21.44
N PRO A 182 -5.79 -5.88 -21.65
CA PRO A 182 -5.75 -5.09 -22.87
C PRO A 182 -5.40 -5.95 -24.09
N ALA A 183 -6.14 -5.77 -25.19
CA ALA A 183 -5.84 -6.48 -26.44
C ALA A 183 -4.50 -6.02 -27.08
N ASP A 184 -4.13 -4.75 -26.89
CA ASP A 184 -2.88 -4.18 -27.38
C ASP A 184 -1.91 -3.92 -26.21
N ARG A 185 -1.03 -4.90 -26.00
CA ARG A 185 -0.02 -4.92 -24.93
C ARG A 185 0.98 -3.78 -25.03
N SER A 186 1.41 -3.45 -26.24
CA SER A 186 2.46 -2.44 -26.45
C SER A 186 1.89 -1.03 -26.35
N SER A 187 0.64 -0.81 -26.77
CA SER A 187 -0.05 0.47 -26.61
C SER A 187 -0.23 0.88 -25.15
N ILE A 188 -0.63 -0.07 -24.27
CA ILE A 188 -0.80 0.27 -22.85
C ILE A 188 0.54 0.63 -22.18
N ILE A 189 1.64 -0.06 -22.53
CA ILE A 189 2.99 0.26 -22.04
C ILE A 189 3.42 1.66 -22.51
N ARG A 190 3.12 2.03 -23.76
CA ARG A 190 3.44 3.36 -24.32
C ARG A 190 2.64 4.50 -23.69
N THR A 191 1.66 4.21 -22.83
CA THR A 191 0.95 5.24 -22.04
C THR A 191 1.79 5.73 -20.85
N PHE A 192 2.83 4.98 -20.43
CA PHE A 192 3.81 5.48 -19.48
C PHE A 192 4.56 6.70 -20.02
N SER A 193 5.11 7.51 -19.12
CA SER A 193 5.97 8.62 -19.52
C SER A 193 7.18 8.10 -20.30
N ALA A 194 7.64 8.89 -21.27
CA ALA A 194 8.80 8.55 -22.08
C ALA A 194 10.01 8.16 -21.22
N PRO A 195 10.76 7.10 -21.59
CA PRO A 195 11.93 6.67 -20.84
C PRO A 195 12.95 7.80 -20.69
N SER A 196 13.29 8.12 -19.45
CA SER A 196 14.24 9.18 -19.12
C SER A 196 15.33 8.66 -18.20
N MET A 197 16.59 8.91 -18.56
CA MET A 197 17.73 8.57 -17.73
C MET A 197 17.77 9.43 -16.47
N CYS A 198 17.98 8.79 -15.32
CA CYS A 198 18.31 9.44 -14.06
C CYS A 198 19.75 9.06 -13.68
N LYS A 199 20.60 10.06 -13.43
CA LYS A 199 21.93 9.86 -12.86
C LYS A 199 21.87 10.13 -11.36
N GLN A 200 22.25 9.14 -10.57
CA GLN A 200 22.50 9.35 -9.15
C GLN A 200 23.89 9.96 -8.95
N ASP A 201 24.12 10.55 -7.77
CA ASP A 201 25.42 11.12 -7.38
C ASP A 201 26.56 10.07 -7.42
N SER A 202 26.21 8.78 -7.33
CA SER A 202 27.12 7.64 -7.48
C SER A 202 27.64 7.41 -8.91
N GLY A 203 27.09 8.13 -9.91
CA GLY A 203 27.44 8.00 -11.33
C GLY A 203 26.74 6.86 -12.05
N SER A 204 25.92 6.06 -11.37
CA SER A 204 25.16 4.96 -11.99
C SER A 204 23.96 5.49 -12.77
N GLU A 205 23.76 4.97 -13.99
CA GLU A 205 22.62 5.30 -14.84
C GLU A 205 21.43 4.40 -14.52
N HIS A 206 20.30 5.00 -14.17
CA HIS A 206 19.03 4.32 -13.93
C HIS A 206 17.97 4.80 -14.93
N TRP A 207 17.03 3.92 -15.25
CA TRP A 207 15.96 4.18 -16.21
C TRP A 207 14.60 3.90 -15.57
N PRO A 208 14.19 4.71 -14.58
CA PRO A 208 13.00 4.44 -13.80
C PRO A 208 11.74 4.48 -14.66
N ILE A 209 10.76 3.66 -14.30
CA ILE A 209 9.45 3.64 -14.95
C ILE A 209 8.55 4.66 -14.28
N ASN A 210 8.10 5.66 -15.04
CA ASN A 210 7.19 6.70 -14.59
C ASN A 210 5.82 6.46 -15.23
N THR A 211 4.83 6.10 -14.42
CA THR A 211 3.54 5.57 -14.93
C THR A 211 2.53 6.64 -15.33
N GLY A 212 2.82 7.92 -15.09
CA GLY A 212 1.92 9.03 -15.43
C GLY A 212 0.61 9.00 -14.62
N ARG A 213 -0.50 9.40 -15.26
CA ARG A 213 -1.85 9.43 -14.66
C ARG A 213 -2.71 8.24 -15.09
N MET A 214 -2.17 7.03 -14.95
CA MET A 214 -2.88 5.81 -15.30
C MET A 214 -3.61 5.26 -14.07
N ASN A 215 -4.75 4.59 -14.25
CA ASN A 215 -5.41 3.89 -13.14
C ASN A 215 -4.60 2.64 -12.72
N ALA A 216 -4.89 2.07 -11.55
CA ALA A 216 -4.10 0.98 -11.00
C ALA A 216 -4.21 -0.34 -11.81
N GLU A 217 -5.37 -0.62 -12.42
CA GLU A 217 -5.61 -1.82 -13.22
C GLU A 217 -4.77 -1.82 -14.50
N ASP A 218 -4.87 -0.71 -15.25
CA ASP A 218 -4.09 -0.51 -16.47
C ASP A 218 -2.58 -0.53 -16.18
N GLN A 219 -2.16 0.06 -15.05
CA GLN A 219 -0.76 0.00 -14.62
C GLN A 219 -0.32 -1.44 -14.37
N ALA A 220 -1.13 -2.23 -13.65
CA ALA A 220 -0.81 -3.62 -13.36
C ALA A 220 -0.65 -4.43 -14.65
N TRP A 221 -1.56 -4.29 -15.61
CA TRP A 221 -1.42 -4.94 -16.91
C TRP A 221 -0.20 -4.48 -17.70
N ALA A 222 0.08 -3.19 -17.74
CA ALA A 222 1.28 -2.66 -18.40
C ALA A 222 2.58 -3.22 -17.78
N PHE A 223 2.65 -3.38 -16.46
CA PHE A 223 3.79 -4.01 -15.80
C PHE A 223 3.89 -5.50 -16.12
N ILE A 224 2.79 -6.24 -16.09
CA ILE A 224 2.75 -7.67 -16.47
C ILE A 224 3.28 -7.85 -17.89
N HIS A 225 2.72 -7.13 -18.86
CA HIS A 225 3.14 -7.22 -20.26
C HIS A 225 4.57 -6.75 -20.45
N GLY A 226 4.95 -5.63 -19.84
CA GLY A 226 6.30 -5.09 -20.01
C GLY A 226 7.38 -6.01 -19.44
N ILE A 227 7.10 -6.76 -18.38
CA ILE A 227 8.01 -7.81 -17.89
C ILE A 227 8.01 -9.02 -18.84
N GLU A 228 6.84 -9.54 -19.21
CA GLU A 228 6.70 -10.71 -20.10
C GLU A 228 7.39 -10.50 -21.46
N ASP A 229 7.24 -9.30 -22.03
CA ASP A 229 7.70 -8.98 -23.37
C ASP A 229 9.13 -8.39 -23.34
N GLY A 230 9.75 -8.23 -22.17
CA GLY A 230 11.13 -7.77 -22.02
C GLY A 230 11.35 -6.25 -22.17
N TRP A 231 10.28 -5.45 -22.07
CA TRP A 231 10.38 -3.99 -21.97
C TRP A 231 11.00 -3.55 -20.64
N PHE A 232 10.77 -4.34 -19.59
CA PHE A 232 11.23 -4.06 -18.24
C PHE A 232 12.07 -5.21 -17.67
N ALA A 233 13.04 -4.85 -16.84
CA ALA A 233 13.81 -5.81 -16.05
C ALA A 233 14.20 -5.20 -14.71
N HIS A 234 14.36 -6.04 -13.69
CA HIS A 234 14.85 -5.60 -12.39
C HIS A 234 16.36 -5.36 -12.45
N ASP A 235 16.80 -4.27 -11.82
CA ASP A 235 18.21 -4.05 -11.55
C ASP A 235 18.68 -4.86 -10.32
N ARG A 236 19.99 -4.79 -10.03
CA ARG A 236 20.59 -5.51 -8.89
C ARG A 236 20.08 -5.03 -7.52
N SER A 237 19.48 -3.84 -7.47
CA SER A 237 18.89 -3.27 -6.26
C SER A 237 17.42 -3.67 -6.09
N GLY A 238 16.87 -4.45 -7.03
CA GLY A 238 15.50 -4.92 -6.94
C GLY A 238 14.46 -3.94 -7.46
N HIS A 239 14.86 -2.95 -8.25
CA HIS A 239 13.93 -2.01 -8.87
C HIS A 239 13.70 -2.34 -10.33
N LEU A 240 12.44 -2.35 -10.76
CA LEU A 240 12.10 -2.50 -12.16
C LEU A 240 12.47 -1.23 -12.97
N GLN A 241 13.19 -1.43 -14.07
CA GLN A 241 13.73 -0.38 -14.96
C GLN A 241 13.35 -0.67 -16.42
N TRP A 242 13.37 0.37 -17.27
CA TRP A 242 13.34 0.19 -18.72
C TRP A 242 14.59 -0.55 -19.21
N THR A 243 14.40 -1.64 -19.96
CA THR A 243 15.50 -2.31 -20.66
C THR A 243 15.95 -1.51 -21.87
N PRO A 244 17.17 -1.72 -22.40
CA PRO A 244 17.56 -1.16 -23.69
C PRO A 244 16.55 -1.46 -24.80
N LEU A 245 16.10 -2.73 -24.88
CA LEU A 245 15.09 -3.17 -25.84
C LEU A 245 13.77 -2.41 -25.68
N GLY A 246 13.29 -2.24 -24.45
CA GLY A 246 12.06 -1.50 -24.16
C GLY A 246 12.16 -0.03 -24.55
N ARG A 247 13.33 0.60 -24.38
CA ARG A 247 13.55 1.99 -24.81
C ARG A 247 13.54 2.12 -26.33
N ASP A 248 14.21 1.21 -27.03
CA ASP A 248 14.26 1.20 -28.49
C ASP A 248 12.84 0.98 -29.08
N ARG A 249 12.06 0.06 -28.49
CA ARG A 249 10.64 -0.13 -28.84
C ARG A 249 9.77 1.09 -28.56
N TYR A 250 9.96 1.74 -27.41
CA TYR A 250 9.22 2.96 -27.08
C TYR A 250 9.48 4.06 -28.13
N ALA A 251 10.75 4.25 -28.51
CA ALA A 251 11.14 5.24 -29.52
C ALA A 251 10.59 4.93 -30.93
N ALA A 252 10.39 3.65 -31.24
CA ALA A 252 9.84 3.21 -32.53
C ALA A 252 8.34 3.54 -32.71
N GLY A 253 7.62 3.80 -31.61
CA GLY A 253 6.18 4.09 -31.63
C GLY A 253 5.37 2.93 -32.21
N ASP A 254 4.55 3.24 -33.23
CA ASP A 254 3.69 2.26 -33.91
C ASP A 254 4.37 1.58 -35.13
N SER A 255 5.67 1.81 -35.32
CA SER A 255 6.42 1.19 -36.43
C SER A 255 6.49 -0.33 -36.23
N ALA A 256 6.26 -1.12 -37.28
CA ALA A 256 6.30 -2.59 -37.19
C ALA A 256 7.69 -3.17 -36.83
N SER A 257 8.75 -2.39 -37.04
CA SER A 257 10.14 -2.77 -36.79
C SER A 257 10.95 -1.58 -36.29
N PHE A 258 12.03 -1.87 -35.57
CA PHE A 258 13.04 -0.89 -35.16
C PHE A 258 14.44 -1.47 -35.29
N THR A 259 15.44 -0.58 -35.29
CA THR A 259 16.84 -0.98 -35.26
C THR A 259 17.31 -0.92 -33.82
N GLU A 260 17.74 -2.06 -33.28
CA GLU A 260 18.35 -2.12 -31.96
C GLU A 260 19.67 -1.34 -31.94
N ALA A 261 20.14 -0.97 -30.75
CA ALA A 261 21.50 -0.43 -30.57
C ALA A 261 22.61 -1.35 -31.14
N SER A 262 22.33 -2.65 -31.32
CA SER A 262 23.20 -3.65 -31.95
C SER A 262 23.33 -3.51 -33.48
N GLY A 263 22.46 -2.72 -34.11
CA GLY A 263 22.34 -2.57 -35.57
C GLY A 263 21.44 -3.62 -36.24
N GLN A 264 20.82 -4.53 -35.48
CA GLN A 264 19.88 -5.53 -36.01
C GLN A 264 18.46 -4.97 -36.11
N THR A 265 17.72 -5.40 -37.13
CA THR A 265 16.28 -5.10 -37.26
C THR A 265 15.49 -6.08 -36.39
N ALA A 266 14.68 -5.54 -35.50
CA ALA A 266 13.80 -6.28 -34.61
C ALA A 266 12.33 -5.86 -34.80
N PHE A 267 11.40 -6.75 -34.43
CA PHE A 267 9.97 -6.47 -34.45
C PHE A 267 9.54 -5.69 -33.21
N ALA A 268 8.66 -4.71 -33.38
CA ALA A 268 8.21 -3.80 -32.33
C ALA A 268 6.95 -4.24 -31.57
N PHE A 269 6.37 -5.39 -31.94
CA PHE A 269 5.18 -5.94 -31.28
C PHE A 269 5.51 -6.72 -30.02
#